data_AF-A0A6P0AZV4-F1
#
_entry.id   AF-A0A6P0AZV4-F1
#
_cell.length_a   1.000
_cell.length_b   1.000
_cell.length_c   1.000
_cell.angle_alpha   90.00
_cell.angle_beta   90.00
_cell.angle_gamma   90.00
#
_symmetry.space_group_name_H-M   'P 1'
#
loop_
_entity.id
_entity.type
_entity.pdbx_description
1 polymer ?
#
loop_
_entity_poly.entity_id
_entity_poly.type
_entity_poly.pdbx_seq_one_letter_code
_entity_poly.pdbx_strand_id
1 'polypeptide(L)'
;MSPRHPPASDVSLTHPDRLYWPDEGVTKQALADYYAAVWPFIAPYVVNRPLALLRLPDGIKSHQRFFQKHAWKGMNPHIEEIADPEDADGEKLLRIADFNGLVALVQSAVLEIHPWGVTTDNWEKPDMITMDLDPGEDVAWGAVITAALELKARLEAGGLAAFVKTSGGKGLHVVTPLAPKAGWAEVKDFAHSLAESMSADAPDKYLATATKAKRGGHIYIDYLRNGRGNTAVAAYSTRARSGAPVSMPLDWSELNEVSGPAAFTLGNVPQRLETQPRDPWGNFFDAAVPLE
;
A
#
# COMPACT_ATOMS: atom_id res chain seq x y z
N MET A 1 -3.83 -21.77 7.35
CA MET A 1 -5.09 -22.35 6.84
C MET A 1 -6.00 -21.20 6.46
N SER A 2 -6.27 -20.95 5.17
CA SER A 2 -7.22 -19.92 4.75
C SER A 2 -8.62 -20.23 5.32
N PRO A 3 -9.37 -19.25 5.83
CA PRO A 3 -10.72 -19.50 6.32
C PRO A 3 -11.58 -20.03 5.17
N ARG A 4 -12.27 -21.16 5.39
CA ARG A 4 -13.04 -21.90 4.38
C ARG A 4 -14.25 -21.15 3.81
N HIS A 5 -14.57 -19.97 4.33
CA HIS A 5 -15.67 -19.14 3.82
C HIS A 5 -15.23 -17.67 3.85
N PRO A 6 -15.45 -16.92 2.76
CA PRO A 6 -15.24 -15.48 2.76
C PRO A 6 -16.12 -14.84 3.86
N PRO A 7 -15.63 -13.79 4.55
CA PRO A 7 -16.45 -13.08 5.52
C PRO A 7 -17.72 -12.54 4.84
N ALA A 8 -18.84 -12.62 5.53
CA ALA A 8 -20.08 -12.00 5.07
C ALA A 8 -20.10 -10.51 5.44
N SER A 9 -20.73 -9.70 4.59
CA SER A 9 -20.99 -8.28 4.88
C SER A 9 -22.49 -7.99 4.79
N ASP A 10 -22.97 -7.08 5.63
CA ASP A 10 -24.34 -6.54 5.59
C ASP A 10 -24.47 -5.30 4.67
N VAL A 11 -23.36 -4.83 4.09
CA VAL A 11 -23.34 -3.71 3.16
C VAL A 11 -23.89 -4.11 1.79
N SER A 12 -24.99 -3.47 1.39
CA SER A 12 -25.57 -3.67 0.05
C SER A 12 -24.76 -2.96 -1.02
N LEU A 13 -24.35 -3.70 -2.06
CA LEU A 13 -23.74 -3.14 -3.27
C LEU A 13 -24.84 -2.69 -4.25
N THR A 14 -24.84 -1.41 -4.65
CA THR A 14 -25.71 -0.92 -5.72
C THR A 14 -24.96 -0.92 -7.04
N HIS A 15 -25.64 -1.29 -8.14
CA HIS A 15 -25.01 -1.49 -9.45
C HIS A 15 -23.78 -2.41 -9.38
N PRO A 16 -23.94 -3.65 -8.87
CA PRO A 16 -22.83 -4.61 -8.72
C PRO A 16 -22.13 -4.94 -10.04
N ASP A 17 -22.85 -4.82 -11.16
CA ASP A 17 -22.41 -5.00 -12.54
C ASP A 17 -21.60 -3.83 -13.12
N ARG A 18 -21.55 -2.69 -12.42
CA ARG A 18 -20.77 -1.52 -12.87
C ARG A 18 -19.31 -1.89 -13.08
N LEU A 19 -18.78 -1.62 -14.28
CA LEU A 19 -17.39 -1.87 -14.63
C LEU A 19 -16.47 -0.79 -14.04
N TYR A 20 -15.50 -1.21 -13.23
CA TYR A 20 -14.41 -0.35 -12.76
C TYR A 20 -13.16 -0.47 -13.60
N TRP A 21 -12.87 -1.67 -14.12
CA TRP A 21 -11.85 -1.91 -15.13
C TRP A 21 -12.49 -2.55 -16.37
N PRO A 22 -12.96 -1.74 -17.33
CA PRO A 22 -13.75 -2.23 -18.47
C PRO A 22 -13.01 -3.21 -19.37
N ASP A 23 -11.71 -2.97 -19.62
CA ASP A 23 -10.90 -3.80 -20.52
C ASP A 23 -10.68 -5.21 -19.92
N GLU A 24 -10.65 -5.30 -18.58
CA GLU A 24 -10.48 -6.53 -17.82
C GLU A 24 -11.83 -7.13 -17.37
N GLY A 25 -12.96 -6.49 -17.69
CA GLY A 25 -14.30 -6.92 -17.27
C GLY A 25 -14.54 -6.89 -15.75
N VAL A 26 -13.69 -6.19 -14.97
CA VAL A 26 -13.81 -6.18 -13.50
C VAL A 26 -14.93 -5.23 -13.08
N THR A 27 -15.95 -5.81 -12.46
CA THR A 27 -17.11 -5.12 -11.93
C THR A 27 -16.92 -4.70 -10.46
N LYS A 28 -17.83 -3.88 -9.94
CA LYS A 28 -17.93 -3.59 -8.50
C LYS A 28 -18.06 -4.88 -7.68
N GLN A 29 -18.87 -5.84 -8.12
CA GLN A 29 -19.02 -7.13 -7.45
C GLN A 29 -17.69 -7.89 -7.40
N ALA A 30 -16.99 -7.98 -8.53
CA ALA A 30 -15.71 -8.66 -8.60
C ALA A 30 -14.66 -8.02 -7.66
N LEU A 31 -14.69 -6.69 -7.48
CA LEU A 31 -13.85 -6.00 -6.51
C LEU A 31 -14.22 -6.36 -5.05
N ALA A 32 -15.51 -6.47 -4.73
CA ALA A 32 -15.96 -6.90 -3.41
C ALA A 32 -15.55 -8.35 -3.13
N ASP A 33 -15.75 -9.25 -4.10
CA ASP A 33 -15.38 -10.67 -3.99
C ASP A 33 -13.87 -10.83 -3.81
N TYR A 34 -13.07 -10.04 -4.54
CA TYR A 34 -11.61 -9.97 -4.34
C TYR A 34 -11.25 -9.58 -2.90
N TYR A 35 -11.83 -8.50 -2.39
CA TYR A 35 -11.55 -8.06 -1.01
C TYR A 35 -12.05 -9.04 0.04
N ALA A 36 -13.12 -9.80 -0.23
CA ALA A 36 -13.54 -10.90 0.61
C ALA A 36 -12.50 -12.02 0.66
N ALA A 37 -11.92 -12.39 -0.49
CA ALA A 37 -10.88 -13.41 -0.58
C ALA A 37 -9.57 -12.99 0.11
N VAL A 38 -9.19 -11.71 0.00
CA VAL A 38 -7.94 -11.20 0.61
C VAL A 38 -8.13 -10.62 2.01
N TRP A 39 -9.36 -10.61 2.57
CA TRP A 39 -9.65 -9.98 3.87
C TRP A 39 -8.68 -10.37 4.99
N PRO A 40 -8.38 -11.67 5.23
CA PRO A 40 -7.47 -12.07 6.30
C PRO A 40 -6.05 -11.50 6.13
N PHE A 41 -5.65 -11.18 4.90
CA PHE A 41 -4.33 -10.69 4.56
C PHE A 41 -4.26 -9.15 4.55
N ILE A 42 -5.29 -8.47 4.06
CA ILE A 42 -5.31 -7.00 3.97
C ILE A 42 -5.62 -6.33 5.31
N ALA A 43 -6.47 -6.94 6.14
CA ALA A 43 -7.00 -6.32 7.36
C ALA A 43 -5.93 -5.69 8.27
N PRO A 44 -4.79 -6.34 8.57
CA PRO A 44 -3.74 -5.77 9.42
C PRO A 44 -3.16 -4.43 8.91
N TYR A 45 -3.28 -4.16 7.61
CA TYR A 45 -2.68 -3.00 6.96
C TYR A 45 -3.67 -1.86 6.71
N VAL A 46 -4.98 -2.05 6.96
CA VAL A 46 -6.01 -1.03 6.66
C VAL A 46 -6.97 -0.75 7.81
N VAL A 47 -7.18 -1.72 8.70
CA VAL A 47 -8.08 -1.57 9.85
C VAL A 47 -7.46 -0.66 10.88
N ASN A 48 -8.28 0.22 11.45
CA ASN A 48 -7.90 1.14 12.52
C ASN A 48 -6.74 2.07 12.13
N ARG A 49 -6.65 2.47 10.86
CA ARG A 49 -5.67 3.43 10.35
C ARG A 49 -6.38 4.62 9.70
N PRO A 50 -5.85 5.85 9.81
CA PRO A 50 -6.31 6.95 8.98
C PRO A 50 -6.05 6.65 7.50
N LEU A 51 -7.04 6.90 6.65
CA LEU A 51 -7.02 6.53 5.24
C LEU A 51 -7.10 7.75 4.32
N ALA A 52 -6.33 7.69 3.24
CA ALA A 52 -6.63 8.41 2.01
C ALA A 52 -7.12 7.40 0.95
N LEU A 53 -8.16 7.77 0.21
CA LEU A 53 -8.87 6.87 -0.69
C LEU A 53 -8.84 7.44 -2.10
N LEU A 54 -8.48 6.62 -3.10
CA LEU A 54 -8.66 6.99 -4.50
C LEU A 54 -9.98 6.42 -5.02
N ARG A 55 -10.96 7.30 -5.22
CA ARG A 55 -12.30 6.94 -5.68
C ARG A 55 -12.51 7.28 -7.16
N LEU A 56 -13.00 6.31 -7.92
CA LEU A 56 -13.36 6.46 -9.33
C LEU A 56 -14.78 5.90 -9.55
N PRO A 57 -15.83 6.69 -9.30
CA PRO A 57 -17.22 6.27 -9.39
C PRO A 57 -17.59 5.59 -10.71
N ASP A 58 -17.02 6.05 -11.83
CA ASP A 58 -17.28 5.53 -13.18
C ASP A 58 -16.10 4.71 -13.75
N GLY A 59 -15.23 4.20 -12.88
CA GLY A 59 -14.11 3.34 -13.26
C GLY A 59 -12.89 4.08 -13.84
N ILE A 60 -11.86 3.31 -14.18
CA ILE A 60 -10.51 3.85 -14.50
C ILE A 60 -10.41 4.64 -15.80
N LYS A 61 -11.38 4.48 -16.72
CA LYS A 61 -11.44 5.22 -17.99
C LYS A 61 -12.03 6.62 -17.84
N SER A 62 -12.71 6.89 -16.72
CA SER A 62 -13.28 8.20 -16.43
C SER A 62 -12.20 9.22 -16.05
N HIS A 63 -12.43 10.48 -16.40
CA HIS A 63 -11.62 11.60 -15.94
C HIS A 63 -11.86 11.95 -14.46
N GLN A 64 -13.01 11.54 -13.90
CA GLN A 64 -13.36 11.81 -12.51
C GLN A 64 -12.56 10.91 -11.57
N ARG A 65 -11.62 11.52 -10.85
CA ARG A 65 -10.76 10.85 -9.87
C ARG A 65 -10.73 11.69 -8.61
N PHE A 66 -11.12 11.11 -7.48
CA PHE A 66 -11.20 11.82 -6.20
C PHE A 66 -10.20 11.19 -5.24
N PHE A 67 -9.19 11.96 -4.83
CA PHE A 67 -8.31 11.58 -3.73
C PHE A 67 -8.91 12.15 -2.44
N GLN A 68 -9.54 11.28 -1.66
CA GLN A 68 -10.45 11.64 -0.58
C GLN A 68 -9.85 11.29 0.79
N LYS A 69 -9.72 12.30 1.65
CA LYS A 69 -9.28 12.16 3.05
C LYS A 69 -10.37 12.46 4.08
N HIS A 70 -11.48 13.07 3.64
CA HIS A 70 -12.56 13.56 4.49
C HIS A 70 -13.91 13.04 4.01
N ALA A 71 -14.93 13.18 4.85
CA ALA A 71 -16.29 12.72 4.56
C ALA A 71 -16.85 13.27 3.24
N TRP A 72 -17.77 12.53 2.64
CA TRP A 72 -18.54 12.98 1.48
C TRP A 72 -20.03 12.72 1.68
N LYS A 73 -20.84 13.42 0.89
CA LYS A 73 -22.29 13.22 0.88
C LYS A 73 -22.64 11.77 0.50
N GLY A 74 -23.40 11.11 1.36
CA GLY A 74 -23.82 9.71 1.15
C GLY A 74 -22.73 8.69 1.47
N MET A 75 -21.73 9.06 2.28
CA MET A 75 -20.78 8.11 2.84
C MET A 75 -21.50 7.03 3.65
N ASN A 76 -21.07 5.78 3.48
CA ASN A 76 -21.62 4.65 4.21
C ASN A 76 -21.16 4.69 5.68
N PRO A 77 -22.03 4.37 6.67
CA PRO A 77 -21.71 4.48 8.10
C PRO A 77 -20.60 3.54 8.60
N HIS A 78 -20.24 2.49 7.85
CA HIS A 78 -19.08 1.65 8.17
C HIS A 78 -17.74 2.30 7.80
N ILE A 79 -17.77 3.46 7.14
CA ILE A 79 -16.61 4.32 6.94
C ILE A 79 -16.71 5.40 8.01
N GLU A 80 -15.83 5.33 9.00
CA GLU A 80 -15.87 6.17 10.18
C GLU A 80 -15.12 7.48 9.96
N GLU A 81 -15.66 8.56 10.53
CA GLU A 81 -14.95 9.82 10.67
C GLU A 81 -14.19 9.84 11.99
N ILE A 82 -12.89 10.11 11.96
CA ILE A 82 -12.02 10.19 13.13
C ILE A 82 -11.38 11.58 13.23
N ALA A 83 -11.33 12.15 14.43
CA ALA A 83 -10.61 13.39 14.67
C ALA A 83 -9.12 13.09 14.87
N ASP A 84 -8.26 13.91 14.27
CA ASP A 84 -6.82 13.91 14.57
C ASP A 84 -6.61 14.49 15.98
N PRO A 85 -5.96 13.78 16.92
CA PRO A 85 -5.70 14.32 18.26
C PRO A 85 -4.88 15.62 18.29
N GLU A 86 -3.99 15.85 17.31
CA GLU A 86 -3.19 17.08 17.19
C GLU A 86 -3.91 18.19 16.39
N ASP A 87 -5.05 17.88 15.77
CA ASP A 87 -5.88 18.82 15.01
C ASP A 87 -7.38 18.51 15.21
N ALA A 88 -7.82 18.55 16.47
CA ALA A 88 -9.16 18.10 16.86
C ALA A 88 -10.29 18.95 16.26
N ASP A 89 -10.01 20.23 15.96
CA ASP A 89 -10.92 21.16 15.30
C ASP A 89 -10.81 21.11 13.76
N GLY A 90 -9.87 20.32 13.23
CA GLY A 90 -9.62 20.13 11.81
C GLY A 90 -10.65 19.24 11.11
N GLU A 91 -10.44 19.05 9.80
CA GLU A 91 -11.28 18.15 9.02
C GLU A 91 -11.04 16.70 9.42
N LYS A 92 -12.10 16.00 9.83
CA LYS A 92 -12.01 14.59 10.23
C LYS A 92 -11.46 13.71 9.11
N LEU A 93 -10.64 12.76 9.50
CA LEU A 93 -10.07 11.75 8.62
C LEU A 93 -10.99 10.52 8.54
N LEU A 94 -10.64 9.57 7.68
CA LEU A 94 -11.45 8.39 7.42
C LEU A 94 -10.78 7.13 7.98
N ARG A 95 -11.58 6.18 8.46
CA ARG A 95 -11.13 4.88 8.97
C ARG A 95 -12.15 3.79 8.67
N ILE A 96 -11.68 2.54 8.63
CA ILE A 96 -12.52 1.35 8.69
C ILE A 96 -12.09 0.48 9.88
N ALA A 97 -13.06 -0.17 10.53
CA ALA A 97 -12.81 -1.02 11.69
C ALA A 97 -12.85 -2.53 11.37
N ASP A 98 -13.49 -2.91 10.26
CA ASP A 98 -13.79 -4.31 9.96
C ASP A 98 -14.03 -4.54 8.45
N PHE A 99 -14.49 -5.75 8.12
CA PHE A 99 -14.79 -6.15 6.75
C PHE A 99 -15.95 -5.36 6.14
N ASN A 100 -16.96 -4.98 6.93
CA ASN A 100 -18.06 -4.15 6.45
C ASN A 100 -17.55 -2.78 6.00
N GLY A 101 -16.62 -2.20 6.74
CA GLY A 101 -15.92 -0.98 6.33
C GLY A 101 -15.21 -1.15 4.98
N LEU A 102 -14.52 -2.27 4.76
CA LEU A 102 -13.87 -2.54 3.47
C LEU A 102 -14.87 -2.68 2.31
N VAL A 103 -15.98 -3.40 2.50
CA VAL A 103 -17.05 -3.50 1.47
C VAL A 103 -17.72 -2.15 1.24
N ALA A 104 -17.86 -1.32 2.28
CA ALA A 104 -18.35 0.04 2.16
C ALA A 104 -17.43 0.94 1.31
N LEU A 105 -16.10 0.76 1.38
CA LEU A 105 -15.15 1.41 0.48
C LEU A 105 -15.41 0.99 -0.98
N VAL A 106 -15.62 -0.30 -1.25
CA VAL A 106 -15.96 -0.81 -2.59
C VAL A 106 -17.26 -0.21 -3.11
N GLN A 107 -18.32 -0.22 -2.29
CA GLN A 107 -19.60 0.40 -2.63
C GLN A 107 -19.44 1.89 -2.98
N SER A 108 -18.51 2.56 -2.31
CA SER A 108 -18.16 3.97 -2.50
C SER A 108 -17.18 4.23 -3.65
N ALA A 109 -16.90 3.21 -4.47
CA ALA A 109 -16.01 3.25 -5.63
C ALA A 109 -14.55 3.55 -5.32
N VAL A 110 -14.08 3.16 -4.13
CA VAL A 110 -12.66 3.21 -3.77
C VAL A 110 -11.91 2.11 -4.53
N LEU A 111 -10.96 2.50 -5.38
CA LEU A 111 -10.12 1.59 -6.14
C LEU A 111 -8.68 1.50 -5.62
N GLU A 112 -8.25 2.44 -4.77
CA GLU A 112 -6.99 2.33 -4.03
C GLU A 112 -7.17 2.79 -2.58
N ILE A 113 -6.59 2.04 -1.65
CA ILE A 113 -6.59 2.32 -0.22
C ILE A 113 -5.16 2.70 0.19
N HIS A 114 -5.00 3.91 0.74
CA HIS A 114 -3.71 4.46 1.15
C HIS A 114 -3.74 4.78 2.65
N PRO A 115 -3.41 3.82 3.52
CA PRO A 115 -3.30 4.06 4.96
C PRO A 115 -2.11 4.96 5.29
N TRP A 116 -2.18 5.63 6.43
CA TRP A 116 -1.02 6.16 7.12
C TRP A 116 -0.18 4.99 7.69
N GLY A 117 1.12 5.21 7.89
CA GLY A 117 2.04 4.25 8.53
C GLY A 117 1.86 4.14 10.06
N VAL A 118 0.63 4.27 10.55
CA VAL A 118 0.29 4.26 11.98
C VAL A 118 -1.12 3.73 12.21
N THR A 119 -1.43 3.26 13.41
CA THR A 119 -2.80 2.96 13.85
C THR A 119 -3.38 4.14 14.64
N THR A 120 -4.70 4.17 14.79
CA THR A 120 -5.38 5.18 15.61
C THR A 120 -5.16 5.01 17.12
N ASP A 121 -4.48 3.94 17.54
CA ASP A 121 -4.13 3.73 18.95
C ASP A 121 -2.89 4.54 19.35
N ASN A 122 -2.03 4.91 18.39
CA ASN A 122 -0.78 5.61 18.68
C ASN A 122 -0.33 6.52 17.52
N TRP A 123 -1.12 7.57 17.26
CA TRP A 123 -0.99 8.49 16.12
C TRP A 123 0.41 9.08 15.88
N GLU A 124 1.19 9.26 16.95
CA GLU A 124 2.50 9.91 16.88
C GLU A 124 3.67 8.93 16.84
N LYS A 125 3.39 7.62 16.83
CA LYS A 125 4.40 6.56 16.85
C LYS A 125 4.16 5.57 15.70
N PRO A 126 4.73 5.82 14.52
CA PRO A 126 4.58 4.96 13.36
C PRO A 126 4.97 3.52 13.66
N ASP A 127 4.25 2.57 13.06
CA ASP A 127 4.50 1.13 13.20
C ASP A 127 5.12 0.51 11.95
N MET A 128 5.49 1.33 10.95
CA MET A 128 6.23 0.88 9.78
C MET A 128 6.98 2.01 9.06
N ILE A 129 8.04 1.64 8.36
CA ILE A 129 8.71 2.46 7.33
C ILE A 129 8.33 1.89 5.96
N THR A 130 8.02 2.77 5.00
CA THR A 130 7.87 2.41 3.58
C THR A 130 8.89 3.18 2.74
N MET A 131 9.77 2.45 2.07
CA MET A 131 10.68 2.96 1.04
C MET A 131 10.09 2.62 -0.34
N ASP A 132 9.68 3.63 -1.10
CA ASP A 132 9.12 3.45 -2.45
C ASP A 132 10.19 3.68 -3.51
N LEU A 133 10.52 2.62 -4.26
CA LEU A 133 11.47 2.66 -5.36
C LEU A 133 10.75 3.07 -6.63
N ASP A 134 10.89 4.33 -7.04
CA ASP A 134 10.21 4.93 -8.19
C ASP A 134 11.18 5.07 -9.38
N PRO A 135 11.22 4.09 -10.31
CA PRO A 135 12.12 4.11 -11.44
C PRO A 135 11.74 5.17 -12.50
N GLY A 136 12.75 5.79 -13.11
CA GLY A 136 12.61 6.48 -14.40
C GLY A 136 12.14 5.53 -15.51
N GLU A 137 11.61 6.09 -16.59
CA GLU A 137 10.95 5.28 -17.65
C GLU A 137 11.91 4.30 -18.37
N ASP A 138 13.20 4.65 -18.43
CA ASP A 138 14.23 3.86 -19.09
C ASP A 138 14.96 2.87 -18.15
N VAL A 139 14.55 2.78 -16.88
CA VAL A 139 15.19 1.87 -15.91
C VAL A 139 14.62 0.46 -16.08
N ALA A 140 15.51 -0.50 -16.35
CA ALA A 140 15.13 -1.90 -16.46
C ALA A 140 14.64 -2.48 -15.12
N TRP A 141 13.64 -3.37 -15.19
CA TRP A 141 13.04 -4.01 -14.01
C TRP A 141 14.07 -4.71 -13.09
N GLY A 142 15.07 -5.38 -13.66
CA GLY A 142 16.15 -6.01 -12.88
C GLY A 142 16.95 -5.02 -12.03
N ALA A 143 17.08 -3.76 -12.46
CA ALA A 143 17.71 -2.72 -11.66
C ALA A 143 16.84 -2.32 -10.45
N VAL A 144 15.52 -2.33 -10.61
CA VAL A 144 14.57 -2.08 -9.50
C VAL A 144 14.65 -3.20 -8.46
N ILE A 145 14.73 -4.46 -8.90
CA ILE A 145 14.94 -5.61 -8.01
C ILE A 145 16.28 -5.48 -7.26
N THR A 146 17.35 -5.12 -7.98
CA THR A 146 18.68 -4.91 -7.38
C THR A 146 18.62 -3.84 -6.29
N ALA A 147 17.95 -2.71 -6.55
CA ALA A 147 17.77 -1.63 -5.58
C ALA A 147 16.97 -2.09 -4.35
N ALA A 148 15.94 -2.92 -4.53
CA ALA A 148 15.16 -3.48 -3.43
C ALA A 148 15.99 -4.42 -2.54
N LEU A 149 16.83 -5.27 -3.14
CA LEU A 149 17.74 -6.15 -2.42
C LEU A 149 18.83 -5.36 -1.67
N GLU A 150 19.28 -4.24 -2.22
CA GLU A 150 20.21 -3.35 -1.54
C GLU A 150 19.56 -2.67 -0.32
N LEU A 151 18.33 -2.14 -0.45
CA LEU A 151 17.55 -1.62 0.68
C LEU A 151 17.35 -2.69 1.77
N LYS A 152 16.99 -3.91 1.37
CA LYS A 152 16.87 -5.06 2.29
C LYS A 152 18.13 -5.24 3.12
N ALA A 153 19.29 -5.32 2.45
CA ALA A 153 20.57 -5.53 3.11
C ALA A 153 20.92 -4.40 4.09
N ARG A 154 20.63 -3.14 3.74
CA ARG A 154 20.88 -1.98 4.63
C ARG A 154 19.97 -1.99 5.86
N LEU A 155 18.68 -2.30 5.68
CA LEU A 155 17.71 -2.43 6.77
C LEU A 155 18.12 -3.56 7.73
N GLU A 156 18.45 -4.74 7.19
CA GLU A 156 18.87 -5.89 7.99
C GLU A 156 20.22 -5.66 8.70
N ALA A 157 21.16 -4.93 8.08
CA ALA A 157 22.39 -4.51 8.73
C ALA A 157 22.14 -3.55 9.91
N GLY A 158 21.05 -2.78 9.85
CA GLY A 158 20.55 -1.95 10.97
C GLY A 158 19.70 -2.72 11.99
N GLY A 159 19.61 -4.05 11.89
CA GLY A 159 18.81 -4.87 12.81
C GLY A 159 17.31 -4.85 12.54
N LEU A 160 16.87 -4.26 11.43
CA LEU A 160 15.46 -4.15 11.07
C LEU A 160 15.06 -5.23 10.06
N ALA A 161 13.91 -5.86 10.25
CA ALA A 161 13.34 -6.74 9.25
C ALA A 161 12.91 -5.95 8.00
N ALA A 162 13.05 -6.55 6.83
CA ALA A 162 12.63 -5.96 5.57
C ALA A 162 11.69 -6.91 4.82
N PHE A 163 10.60 -6.35 4.30
CA PHE A 163 9.60 -7.04 3.50
C PHE A 163 9.43 -6.31 2.18
N VAL A 164 8.99 -7.00 1.14
CA VAL A 164 8.83 -6.42 -0.20
C VAL A 164 7.43 -6.65 -0.75
N LYS A 165 6.94 -5.67 -1.51
CA LYS A 165 5.74 -5.81 -2.32
C LYS A 165 5.89 -5.11 -3.66
N THR A 166 5.21 -5.62 -4.68
CA THR A 166 5.00 -4.83 -5.89
C THR A 166 4.15 -3.60 -5.56
N SER A 167 4.42 -2.48 -6.22
CA SER A 167 3.56 -1.30 -6.08
C SER A 167 2.23 -1.48 -6.83
N GLY A 168 2.18 -2.34 -7.86
CA GLY A 168 1.12 -2.33 -8.87
C GLY A 168 1.19 -1.12 -9.82
N GLY A 169 2.26 -0.32 -9.72
CA GLY A 169 2.57 0.82 -10.57
C GLY A 169 3.82 0.55 -11.41
N LYS A 170 4.89 1.32 -11.18
CA LYS A 170 6.18 1.18 -11.89
C LYS A 170 7.27 0.50 -11.04
N GLY A 171 7.12 0.50 -9.72
CA GLY A 171 8.20 0.18 -8.79
C GLY A 171 7.88 -0.90 -7.75
N LEU A 172 8.75 -0.98 -6.75
CA LEU A 172 8.64 -1.84 -5.56
C LEU A 172 8.54 -0.98 -4.31
N HIS A 173 7.82 -1.47 -3.29
CA HIS A 173 7.98 -0.93 -1.93
C HIS A 173 8.78 -1.94 -1.12
N VAL A 174 9.80 -1.45 -0.41
CA VAL A 174 10.45 -2.17 0.69
C VAL A 174 9.91 -1.59 1.99
N VAL A 175 9.35 -2.45 2.84
CA VAL A 175 8.59 -2.06 4.03
C VAL A 175 9.17 -2.76 5.25
N THR A 176 9.32 -2.01 6.33
CA THR A 176 9.88 -2.50 7.59
C THR A 176 8.86 -2.26 8.70
N PRO A 177 8.45 -3.30 9.45
CA PRO A 177 7.63 -3.16 10.66
C PRO A 177 8.45 -2.53 11.79
N LEU A 178 7.84 -1.66 12.58
CA LEU A 178 8.44 -1.02 13.76
C LEU A 178 7.58 -1.25 15.00
N ALA A 179 8.22 -1.45 16.14
CA ALA A 179 7.54 -1.26 17.41
C ALA A 179 7.25 0.24 17.58
N PRO A 180 6.01 0.65 17.92
CA PRO A 180 5.58 2.04 17.90
C PRO A 180 6.17 2.84 19.07
N LYS A 181 7.46 3.17 18.99
CA LYS A 181 8.25 3.91 19.99
C LYS A 181 8.90 5.19 19.46
N ALA A 182 9.41 5.16 18.23
CA ALA A 182 9.98 6.34 17.57
C ALA A 182 8.87 7.27 17.05
N GLY A 183 9.11 8.58 17.06
CA GLY A 183 8.22 9.57 16.48
C GLY A 183 8.39 9.73 14.97
N TRP A 184 7.44 10.43 14.33
CA TRP A 184 7.46 10.68 12.88
C TRP A 184 8.77 11.29 12.36
N ALA A 185 9.37 12.23 13.09
CA ALA A 185 10.62 12.87 12.68
C ALA A 185 11.78 11.87 12.65
N GLU A 186 11.94 11.07 13.72
CA GLU A 186 12.99 10.04 13.83
C GLU A 186 12.86 8.99 12.71
N VAL A 187 11.63 8.51 12.47
CA VAL A 187 11.33 7.54 11.41
C VAL A 187 11.63 8.11 10.02
N LYS A 188 11.23 9.36 9.77
CA LYS A 188 11.49 10.03 8.48
C LYS A 188 12.97 10.28 8.26
N ASP A 189 13.70 10.74 9.28
CA ASP A 189 15.12 11.05 9.19
C ASP A 189 15.95 9.77 8.96
N PHE A 190 15.59 8.67 9.62
CA PHE A 190 16.19 7.36 9.35
C PHE A 190 15.95 6.93 7.89
N ALA A 191 14.70 6.96 7.42
CA ALA A 191 14.36 6.63 6.03
C ALA A 191 15.09 7.53 5.02
N HIS A 192 15.23 8.83 5.34
CA HIS A 192 15.99 9.77 4.53
C HIS A 192 17.47 9.40 4.44
N SER A 193 18.10 9.08 5.58
CA SER A 193 19.52 8.71 5.61
C SER A 193 19.83 7.45 4.79
N LEU A 194 18.91 6.48 4.75
CA LEU A 194 19.03 5.31 3.87
C LEU A 194 19.01 5.72 2.39
N ALA A 195 18.07 6.58 2.00
CA ALA A 195 17.97 7.08 0.63
C ALA A 195 19.21 7.89 0.23
N GLU A 196 19.71 8.78 1.11
CA GLU A 196 20.93 9.55 0.88
C GLU A 196 22.16 8.65 0.78
N SER A 197 22.30 7.65 1.67
CA SER A 197 23.45 6.73 1.64
C SER A 197 23.52 5.94 0.33
N MET A 198 22.39 5.42 -0.16
CA MET A 198 22.33 4.74 -1.45
C MET A 198 22.67 5.70 -2.59
N SER A 199 22.10 6.91 -2.59
CA SER A 199 22.41 7.93 -3.60
C SER A 199 23.88 8.36 -3.58
N ALA A 200 24.53 8.38 -2.41
CA ALA A 200 25.95 8.68 -2.28
C ALA A 200 26.85 7.53 -2.77
N ASP A 201 26.47 6.28 -2.49
CA ASP A 201 27.23 5.09 -2.89
C ASP A 201 27.13 4.80 -4.40
N ALA A 202 25.99 5.14 -5.01
CA ALA A 202 25.74 4.94 -6.44
C ALA A 202 24.94 6.11 -7.07
N PRO A 203 25.55 7.30 -7.20
CA PRO A 203 24.88 8.51 -7.68
C PRO A 203 24.38 8.39 -9.13
N ASP A 204 25.01 7.55 -9.94
CA ASP A 204 24.59 7.28 -11.33
C ASP A 204 23.36 6.36 -11.42
N LYS A 205 22.92 5.77 -10.28
CA LYS A 205 21.77 4.85 -10.22
C LYS A 205 20.62 5.42 -9.41
N TYR A 206 20.91 6.14 -8.33
CA TYR A 206 19.91 6.49 -7.33
C TYR A 206 19.83 7.98 -7.06
N LEU A 207 18.61 8.45 -6.81
CA LEU A 207 18.32 9.81 -6.36
C LEU A 207 17.64 9.76 -4.98
N ALA A 208 18.11 10.60 -4.05
CA ALA A 208 17.44 10.85 -2.77
C ALA A 208 16.48 12.05 -2.80
N THR A 209 16.50 12.88 -3.87
CA THR A 209 15.64 14.06 -4.00
C THR A 209 14.64 13.94 -5.14
N ALA A 210 13.40 14.35 -4.87
CA ALA A 210 12.29 14.29 -5.82
C ALA A 210 12.44 15.33 -6.95
N THR A 211 13.30 15.06 -7.92
CA THR A 211 13.47 15.92 -9.10
C THR A 211 13.11 15.14 -10.37
N LYS A 212 11.85 15.27 -10.84
CA LYS A 212 11.37 14.55 -12.03
C LYS A 212 12.28 14.74 -13.25
N ALA A 213 12.84 15.93 -13.43
CA ALA A 213 13.75 16.25 -14.52
C ALA A 213 15.08 15.47 -14.48
N LYS A 214 15.50 14.95 -13.32
CA LYS A 214 16.74 14.19 -13.16
C LYS A 214 16.53 12.66 -13.14
N ARG A 215 15.29 12.18 -13.24
CA ARG A 215 14.97 10.74 -13.14
C ARG A 215 15.36 9.92 -14.37
N GLY A 216 15.83 10.53 -15.45
CA GLY A 216 16.30 9.78 -16.63
C GLY A 216 17.42 8.82 -16.24
N GLY A 217 17.20 7.51 -16.41
CA GLY A 217 18.14 6.46 -16.06
C GLY A 217 18.33 6.17 -14.55
N HIS A 218 17.62 6.86 -13.65
CA HIS A 218 17.79 6.70 -12.20
C HIS A 218 16.53 6.13 -11.52
N ILE A 219 16.72 5.51 -10.36
CA ILE A 219 15.65 5.16 -9.43
C ILE A 219 15.60 6.21 -8.33
N TYR A 220 14.43 6.83 -8.15
CA TYR A 220 14.20 7.69 -6.99
C TYR A 220 13.85 6.82 -5.78
N ILE A 221 14.63 6.95 -4.71
CA ILE A 221 14.37 6.27 -3.44
C ILE A 221 13.47 7.19 -2.61
N ASP A 222 12.16 7.04 -2.80
CA ASP A 222 11.13 7.86 -2.15
C ASP A 222 10.92 7.44 -0.69
N TYR A 223 11.56 8.19 0.21
CA TYR A 223 11.38 8.07 1.65
C TYR A 223 10.23 8.95 2.19
N LEU A 224 9.57 9.76 1.34
CA LEU A 224 8.61 10.77 1.81
C LEU A 224 7.32 10.17 2.36
N ARG A 225 7.09 8.87 2.19
CA ARG A 225 5.94 8.15 2.76
C ARG A 225 5.96 8.11 4.30
N ASN A 226 7.09 8.42 4.91
CA ASN A 226 7.36 8.26 6.34
C ASN A 226 7.14 9.54 7.16
N GLY A 227 6.44 10.53 6.62
CA GLY A 227 6.03 11.73 7.35
C GLY A 227 4.61 11.62 7.90
N ARG A 228 4.32 12.33 9.01
CA ARG A 228 2.95 12.48 9.53
C ARG A 228 2.01 12.96 8.43
N GLY A 229 0.85 12.32 8.26
CA GLY A 229 -0.09 12.69 7.20
C GLY A 229 0.13 12.02 5.85
N ASN A 230 1.30 11.41 5.64
CA ASN A 230 1.63 10.77 4.38
C ASN A 230 1.16 9.33 4.35
N THR A 231 0.91 8.84 3.15
CA THR A 231 0.28 7.55 2.92
C THR A 231 1.04 6.77 1.87
N ALA A 232 0.98 5.45 1.95
CA ALA A 232 1.42 4.55 0.89
C ALA A 232 0.30 3.57 0.57
N VAL A 233 0.20 3.11 -0.69
CA VAL A 233 -0.81 2.11 -1.06
C VAL A 233 -0.65 0.85 -0.21
N ALA A 234 -1.75 0.38 0.37
CA ALA A 234 -1.75 -0.76 1.28
C ALA A 234 -1.32 -2.05 0.56
N ALA A 235 -0.71 -2.98 1.30
CA ALA A 235 -0.58 -4.35 0.84
C ALA A 235 -1.96 -4.91 0.45
N TYR A 236 -2.03 -5.64 -0.66
CA TYR A 236 -3.26 -6.19 -1.27
C TYR A 236 -4.30 -5.16 -1.73
N SER A 237 -4.03 -3.85 -1.65
CA SER A 237 -4.91 -2.86 -2.31
C SER A 237 -4.78 -2.99 -3.82
N THR A 238 -5.92 -2.88 -4.51
CA THR A 238 -5.94 -2.67 -5.97
C THR A 238 -5.34 -1.32 -6.35
N ARG A 239 -5.02 -1.18 -7.65
CA ARG A 239 -4.52 0.04 -8.29
C ARG A 239 -5.45 0.49 -9.40
N ALA A 240 -5.76 1.78 -9.44
CA ALA A 240 -6.63 2.40 -10.45
C ALA A 240 -5.89 2.63 -11.79
N ARG A 241 -5.45 1.51 -12.38
CA ARG A 241 -4.68 1.38 -13.63
C ARG A 241 -5.20 0.21 -14.45
N SER A 242 -4.97 0.22 -15.77
CA SER A 242 -5.27 -0.94 -16.63
C SER A 242 -4.52 -2.19 -16.13
N GLY A 243 -5.14 -3.34 -16.30
CA GLY A 243 -4.74 -4.65 -15.77
C GLY A 243 -5.32 -4.96 -14.39
N ALA A 244 -6.04 -4.02 -13.75
CA ALA A 244 -6.45 -4.11 -12.34
C ALA A 244 -5.33 -4.60 -11.40
N PRO A 245 -4.13 -3.97 -11.43
CA PRO A 245 -3.00 -4.48 -10.67
C PRO A 245 -3.22 -4.33 -9.17
N VAL A 246 -2.50 -5.15 -8.41
CA VAL A 246 -2.53 -5.20 -6.95
C VAL A 246 -1.15 -4.86 -6.40
N SER A 247 -1.09 -4.12 -5.30
CA SER A 247 0.15 -3.96 -4.54
C SER A 247 0.41 -5.24 -3.74
N MET A 248 1.13 -6.19 -4.34
CA MET A 248 1.18 -7.57 -3.86
C MET A 248 2.43 -7.83 -3.00
N PRO A 249 2.27 -8.20 -1.72
CA PRO A 249 3.32 -8.80 -0.89
C PRO A 249 3.97 -10.02 -1.52
N LEU A 250 5.30 -10.11 -1.39
CA LEU A 250 6.11 -11.18 -1.96
C LEU A 250 7.15 -11.68 -0.98
N ASP A 251 7.57 -12.92 -1.19
CA ASP A 251 8.79 -13.43 -0.58
C ASP A 251 10.01 -12.85 -1.33
N TRP A 252 11.11 -12.62 -0.61
CA TRP A 252 12.35 -12.20 -1.25
C TRP A 252 12.88 -13.24 -2.25
N SER A 253 12.64 -14.53 -1.99
CA SER A 253 13.14 -15.62 -2.85
C SER A 253 12.50 -15.65 -4.23
N GLU A 254 11.27 -15.17 -4.38
CA GLU A 254 10.53 -15.18 -5.65
C GLU A 254 10.68 -13.87 -6.45
N LEU A 255 11.27 -12.83 -5.86
CA LEU A 255 11.29 -11.49 -6.46
C LEU A 255 11.96 -11.47 -7.85
N ASN A 256 12.98 -12.29 -8.08
CA ASN A 256 13.65 -12.42 -9.38
C ASN A 256 12.78 -13.09 -10.47
N GLU A 257 11.73 -13.80 -10.07
CA GLU A 257 10.80 -14.49 -10.99
C GLU A 257 9.62 -13.61 -11.38
N VAL A 258 9.43 -12.48 -10.70
CA VAL A 258 8.33 -11.54 -10.97
C VAL A 258 8.61 -10.77 -12.25
N SER A 259 7.72 -10.88 -13.23
CA SER A 259 7.87 -10.29 -14.55
C SER A 259 7.79 -8.76 -14.60
N GLY A 260 7.26 -8.13 -13.55
CA GLY A 260 7.16 -6.68 -13.46
C GLY A 260 6.32 -6.17 -12.29
N PRO A 261 6.22 -4.82 -12.14
CA PRO A 261 5.56 -4.19 -10.99
C PRO A 261 4.04 -4.37 -10.97
N ALA A 262 3.43 -4.79 -12.09
CA ALA A 262 2.00 -5.01 -12.26
C ALA A 262 1.66 -6.48 -12.61
N ALA A 263 2.56 -7.43 -12.30
CA ALA A 263 2.37 -8.86 -12.60
C ALA A 263 1.18 -9.49 -11.85
N PHE A 264 0.80 -8.91 -10.71
CA PHE A 264 -0.29 -9.37 -9.86
C PHE A 264 -1.51 -8.48 -10.04
N THR A 265 -2.66 -9.10 -10.25
CA THR A 265 -3.91 -8.44 -10.58
C THR A 265 -5.04 -8.99 -9.72
N LEU A 266 -6.13 -8.24 -9.65
CA LEU A 266 -7.36 -8.68 -9.00
C LEU A 266 -7.80 -10.07 -9.48
N GLY A 267 -7.58 -10.39 -10.76
CA GLY A 267 -7.99 -11.66 -11.37
C GLY A 267 -7.10 -12.86 -11.05
N ASN A 268 -5.85 -12.67 -10.62
CA ASN A 268 -4.91 -13.79 -10.38
C ASN A 268 -4.49 -13.95 -8.91
N VAL A 269 -4.58 -12.90 -8.10
CA VAL A 269 -4.14 -12.92 -6.70
C VAL A 269 -4.94 -13.92 -5.83
N PRO A 270 -6.28 -14.05 -5.92
CA PRO A 270 -7.02 -15.01 -5.10
C PRO A 270 -6.53 -16.45 -5.29
N GLN A 271 -6.40 -16.91 -6.54
CA GLN A 271 -5.90 -18.26 -6.85
C GLN A 271 -4.46 -18.47 -6.34
N ARG A 272 -3.62 -17.44 -6.45
CA ARG A 272 -2.25 -17.46 -5.91
C ARG A 272 -2.22 -17.61 -4.39
N LEU A 273 -3.13 -16.96 -3.66
CA LEU A 273 -3.19 -17.05 -2.20
C LEU A 273 -3.76 -18.39 -1.72
N GLU A 274 -4.65 -19.01 -2.49
CA GLU A 274 -5.16 -20.37 -2.19
C GLU A 274 -4.09 -21.45 -2.37
N THR A 275 -3.19 -21.26 -3.33
CA THR A 275 -2.17 -22.26 -3.71
C THR A 275 -0.84 -22.08 -2.96
N GLN A 276 -0.59 -20.91 -2.38
CA GLN A 276 0.61 -20.67 -1.61
C GLN A 276 0.57 -21.36 -0.24
N PRO A 277 1.69 -21.96 0.21
CA PRO A 277 1.74 -22.63 1.50
C PRO A 277 1.69 -21.65 2.68
N ARG A 278 2.09 -20.39 2.46
CA ARG A 278 2.16 -19.34 3.48
C ARG A 278 1.93 -17.95 2.87
N ASP A 279 1.47 -17.03 3.71
CA ASP A 279 1.53 -15.61 3.42
C ASP A 279 2.98 -15.12 3.51
N PRO A 280 3.55 -14.49 2.46
CA PRO A 280 4.88 -13.89 2.53
C PRO A 280 5.05 -12.84 3.63
N TRP A 281 3.97 -12.18 4.04
CA TRP A 281 3.97 -11.18 5.11
C TRP A 281 3.28 -11.70 6.39
N GLY A 282 3.09 -13.01 6.51
CA GLY A 282 2.33 -13.61 7.64
C GLY A 282 2.95 -13.35 9.02
N ASN A 283 4.23 -12.99 9.09
CA ASN A 283 4.96 -12.61 10.30
C ASN A 283 5.43 -11.14 10.29
N PHE A 284 4.81 -10.28 9.48
CA PHE A 284 5.23 -8.88 9.32
C PHE A 284 5.29 -8.14 10.66
N PHE A 285 4.17 -8.04 11.39
CA PHE A 285 4.16 -7.32 12.66
C PHE A 285 4.87 -8.07 13.80
N ASP A 286 5.03 -9.39 13.71
CA ASP A 286 5.81 -10.18 14.68
C ASP A 286 7.31 -9.86 14.62
N ALA A 287 7.79 -9.39 13.46
CA ALA A 287 9.18 -8.99 13.25
C ALA A 287 9.46 -7.53 13.67
N ALA A 288 8.47 -6.83 14.25
CA ALA A 288 8.59 -5.45 14.67
C ALA A 288 9.58 -5.28 15.83
N VAL A 289 10.57 -4.42 15.62
CA VAL A 289 11.54 -3.98 16.65
C VAL A 289 11.51 -2.46 16.74
N PRO A 290 11.88 -1.85 17.88
CA PRO A 290 11.99 -0.39 17.94
C PRO A 290 13.08 0.11 17.01
N LEU A 291 12.89 1.31 16.45
CA LEU A 291 13.95 2.05 15.80
C LEU A 291 14.89 2.60 16.89
N GLU A 292 16.16 2.22 16.85
CA GLU A 292 17.23 2.66 17.78
C GLU A 292 17.96 3.91 17.30
#